data_AF-A0AA35R150-F1
#
_entry.id   AF-A0AA35R150-F1
#
_cell.length_a   1.000
_cell.length_b   1.000
_cell.length_c   1.000
_cell.angle_alpha   90.00
_cell.angle_beta   90.00
_cell.angle_gamma   90.00
#
_symmetry.space_group_name_H-M   'P 1'
#
loop_
_entity.id
_entity.type
_entity.pdbx_description
1 polymer ?
#
loop_
_entity_poly.entity_id
_entity_poly.type
_entity_poly.pdbx_seq_one_letter_code
_entity_poly.pdbx_strand_id
1 'polypeptide(L)'
;MEKMFAVERKALWDIILKQNQLITSIQKKRRCDQAKLTNGKRHIRLLEGKLQEMEACIVDISRRNVRMVGSSRTHTEADLQQGPEARLRIGSLVSSKKLAKLTKFFGDTPPVLQQFLEKLGYEEHVGKLQRAGIGLPELPHITDEQLQQLRIPLGHRARILYEARKLSSDT
;
A
#
# COMPACT_ATOMS: atom_id res chain seq x y z
N MET A 1 26.22 -56.03 -48.15
CA MET A 1 24.92 -55.59 -47.59
C MET A 1 24.97 -55.40 -46.07
N GLU A 2 25.60 -56.26 -45.27
CA GLU A 2 25.64 -56.11 -43.79
C GLU A 2 26.24 -54.79 -43.25
N LYS A 3 27.26 -54.24 -43.91
CA LYS A 3 27.89 -52.97 -43.48
C LYS A 3 26.93 -51.77 -43.55
N MET A 4 25.98 -51.76 -44.48
CA MET A 4 24.94 -50.71 -44.56
C MET A 4 23.99 -50.76 -43.37
N PHE A 5 23.49 -51.96 -43.02
CA PHE A 5 22.60 -52.14 -41.87
C PHE A 5 23.28 -51.83 -40.53
N ALA A 6 24.60 -51.93 -40.43
CA ALA A 6 25.35 -51.53 -39.25
C ALA A 6 25.41 -49.98 -39.10
N VAL A 7 25.54 -49.25 -40.21
CA VAL A 7 25.57 -47.78 -40.22
C VAL A 7 24.20 -47.22 -39.84
N GLU A 8 23.11 -47.75 -40.40
CA GLU A 8 21.75 -47.32 -40.07
C GLU A 8 21.40 -47.60 -38.59
N ARG A 9 21.78 -48.78 -38.07
CA ARG A 9 21.58 -49.10 -36.65
C ARG A 9 22.35 -48.17 -35.72
N LYS A 10 23.58 -47.79 -36.08
CA LYS A 10 24.38 -46.83 -35.31
C LYS A 10 23.72 -45.44 -35.32
N ALA A 11 23.26 -44.98 -36.49
CA ALA A 11 22.58 -43.70 -36.61
C ALA A 11 21.28 -43.65 -35.78
N LEU A 12 20.49 -44.73 -35.77
CA LEU A 12 19.29 -44.85 -34.94
C LEU A 12 19.63 -44.83 -33.44
N TRP A 13 20.67 -45.56 -33.03
CA TRP A 13 21.15 -45.55 -31.64
C TRP A 13 21.60 -44.15 -31.20
N ASP A 14 22.29 -43.40 -32.05
CA ASP A 14 22.73 -42.03 -31.76
C ASP A 14 21.54 -41.07 -31.61
N ILE A 15 20.48 -41.23 -32.42
CA ILE A 15 19.24 -40.46 -32.31
C ILE A 15 18.55 -40.75 -30.97
N ILE A 16 18.40 -42.03 -30.62
CA ILE A 16 17.79 -42.46 -29.36
C ILE A 16 18.59 -41.93 -28.17
N LEU A 17 19.92 -42.00 -28.23
CA LEU A 17 20.78 -41.51 -27.18
C LEU A 17 20.64 -39.99 -26.98
N LYS A 18 20.63 -39.21 -28.07
CA LYS A 18 20.41 -37.76 -28.03
C LYS A 18 19.03 -37.40 -27.49
N GLN A 19 17.98 -38.13 -27.88
CA GLN A 19 16.63 -37.92 -27.35
C GLN A 19 16.59 -38.20 -25.85
N ASN A 20 17.19 -39.30 -25.38
CA ASN A 20 17.26 -39.63 -23.96
C ASN A 20 18.00 -38.54 -23.16
N GLN A 21 19.12 -38.03 -23.68
CA GLN A 21 19.84 -36.91 -23.05
C GLN A 21 18.98 -35.64 -22.97
N LEU A 22 18.25 -35.31 -24.02
CA LEU A 22 17.34 -34.16 -24.04
C LEU A 22 16.20 -34.32 -23.02
N ILE A 23 15.57 -35.51 -22.97
CA ILE A 23 14.50 -35.82 -22.02
C ILE A 23 14.99 -35.65 -20.58
N THR A 24 16.18 -36.16 -20.23
CA THR A 24 16.71 -36.01 -18.86
C THR A 24 16.97 -34.55 -18.50
N SER A 25 17.45 -33.75 -19.46
CA SER A 25 17.69 -32.31 -19.27
C SER A 25 16.39 -31.55 -19.05
N ILE A 26 15.34 -31.84 -19.84
CA ILE A 26 13.99 -31.27 -19.67
C ILE A 26 13.39 -31.66 -18.31
N GLN A 27 13.53 -32.92 -17.90
CA GLN A 27 13.05 -33.38 -16.58
C GLN A 27 13.81 -32.71 -15.43
N LYS A 28 15.12 -32.51 -15.55
CA LYS A 28 15.92 -31.76 -14.57
C LYS A 28 15.46 -30.31 -14.46
N LYS A 29 15.21 -29.66 -15.60
CA LYS A 29 14.71 -28.28 -15.66
C LYS A 29 13.32 -28.15 -15.01
N ARG A 30 12.38 -29.04 -15.36
CA ARG A 30 11.05 -29.09 -14.74
C ARG A 30 11.10 -29.25 -13.23
N ARG A 31 11.97 -30.13 -12.71
CA ARG A 31 12.15 -30.29 -11.24
C ARG A 31 12.65 -29.01 -10.57
N CYS A 32 13.61 -28.31 -11.18
CA CYS A 32 14.12 -27.04 -10.65
C CYS A 32 13.02 -25.97 -10.61
N ASP A 33 12.26 -25.83 -11.70
CA ASP A 33 11.19 -24.83 -11.77
C ASP A 33 10.04 -25.17 -10.80
N GLN A 34 9.71 -26.45 -10.62
CA GLN A 34 8.75 -26.91 -9.62
C GLN A 34 9.23 -26.63 -8.18
N ALA A 35 10.53 -26.80 -7.89
CA ALA A 35 11.11 -26.45 -6.59
C ALA A 35 11.01 -24.94 -6.32
N LYS A 36 11.28 -24.08 -7.32
CA LYS A 36 11.09 -22.63 -7.20
C LYS A 36 9.63 -22.26 -6.93
N LEU A 37 8.70 -22.88 -7.66
CA LEU A 37 7.26 -22.64 -7.48
C LEU A 37 6.78 -23.04 -6.08
N THR A 38 7.21 -24.19 -5.57
CA THR A 38 6.84 -24.64 -4.21
C THR A 38 7.37 -23.71 -3.14
N ASN A 39 8.60 -23.20 -3.30
CA ASN A 39 9.15 -22.22 -2.37
C ASN A 39 8.38 -20.88 -2.43
N GLY A 40 8.06 -20.40 -3.64
CA GLY A 40 7.19 -19.23 -3.82
C GLY A 40 5.83 -19.38 -3.15
N LYS A 41 5.17 -20.54 -3.33
CA LYS A 41 3.89 -20.86 -2.67
C LYS A 41 4.00 -20.93 -1.14
N ARG A 42 5.14 -21.34 -0.59
CA ARG A 42 5.38 -21.30 0.86
C ARG A 42 5.51 -19.86 1.34
N HIS A 43 6.23 -19.01 0.60
CA HIS A 43 6.37 -17.60 0.95
C HIS A 43 5.04 -16.86 0.90
N ILE A 44 4.21 -17.10 -0.13
CA ILE A 44 2.86 -16.53 -0.22
C ILE A 44 2.02 -16.92 1.00
N ARG A 45 1.96 -18.22 1.35
CA ARG A 45 1.22 -18.66 2.56
C ARG A 45 1.71 -18.02 3.85
N LEU A 46 3.02 -17.80 3.98
CA LEU A 46 3.59 -17.11 5.13
C LEU A 46 3.15 -15.63 5.18
N LEU A 47 3.13 -14.95 4.03
CA LEU A 47 2.66 -13.57 3.94
C LEU A 47 1.15 -13.46 4.21
N GLU A 48 0.36 -14.38 3.69
CA GLU A 48 -1.08 -14.49 3.96
C GLU A 48 -1.34 -14.66 5.47
N GLY A 49 -0.59 -15.54 6.15
CA GLY A 49 -0.70 -15.71 7.61
C GLY A 49 -0.37 -14.43 8.39
N LYS A 50 0.69 -13.71 8.00
CA LYS A 50 1.04 -12.41 8.62
C LYS A 50 -0.02 -11.34 8.37
N LEU A 51 -0.64 -11.34 7.20
CA LEU A 51 -1.76 -10.45 6.88
C LEU A 51 -2.95 -10.76 7.79
N GLN A 52 -3.33 -12.03 7.92
CA GLN A 52 -4.41 -12.45 8.82
C GLN A 52 -4.13 -12.08 10.29
N GLU A 53 -2.90 -12.25 10.76
CA GLU A 53 -2.50 -11.81 12.10
C GLU A 53 -2.63 -10.29 12.29
N MET A 54 -2.23 -9.52 11.27
CA MET A 54 -2.35 -8.07 11.29
C MET A 54 -3.82 -7.62 11.26
N GLU A 55 -4.66 -8.27 10.45
CA GLU A 55 -6.10 -8.02 10.40
C GLU A 55 -6.77 -8.31 11.75
N ALA A 56 -6.43 -9.43 12.40
CA ALA A 56 -6.90 -9.74 13.74
C ALA A 56 -6.48 -8.67 14.76
N CYS A 57 -5.24 -8.17 14.66
CA CYS A 57 -4.76 -7.08 15.51
C CYS A 57 -5.57 -5.78 15.30
N ILE A 58 -5.87 -5.42 14.05
CA ILE A 58 -6.69 -4.24 13.72
C ILE A 58 -8.10 -4.38 14.30
N VAL A 59 -8.72 -5.54 14.17
CA VAL A 59 -10.04 -5.83 14.75
C VAL A 59 -10.00 -5.70 16.28
N ASP A 60 -8.98 -6.23 16.93
CA ASP A 60 -8.82 -6.13 18.39
C ASP A 60 -8.58 -4.69 18.86
N ILE A 61 -7.78 -3.90 18.13
CA ILE A 61 -7.60 -2.46 18.40
C ILE A 61 -8.94 -1.74 18.28
N SER A 62 -9.70 -2.02 17.22
CA SER A 62 -11.02 -1.42 16.99
C SER A 62 -12.01 -1.77 18.10
N ARG A 63 -12.03 -3.04 18.56
CA ARG A 63 -12.84 -3.50 19.69
C ARG A 63 -12.47 -2.80 21.01
N ARG A 64 -11.17 -2.60 21.28
CA ARG A 64 -10.70 -1.84 22.46
C ARG A 64 -11.13 -0.38 22.41
N ASN A 65 -11.06 0.26 21.24
CA ASN A 65 -11.53 1.64 21.06
C ASN A 65 -13.03 1.78 21.37
N VAL A 66 -13.89 0.86 20.91
CA VAL A 66 -15.33 0.88 21.21
C VAL A 66 -15.60 0.71 22.71
N ARG A 67 -14.84 -0.15 23.40
CA ARG A 67 -15.00 -0.39 24.85
C ARG A 67 -14.63 0.84 25.71
N MET A 68 -13.71 1.67 25.24
CA MET A 68 -13.34 2.94 25.91
C MET A 68 -14.36 4.06 25.64
N VAL A 69 -15.00 4.09 24.47
CA VAL A 69 -16.08 5.07 24.15
C VAL A 69 -17.36 4.74 24.92
N GLY A 70 -17.62 3.47 25.25
CA GLY A 70 -18.77 3.03 26.04
C GLY A 70 -18.67 3.31 27.55
N SER A 71 -17.49 3.59 28.09
CA SER A 71 -17.25 3.74 29.54
C SER A 71 -17.21 5.19 30.03
N SER A 72 -17.60 6.17 29.21
CA SER A 72 -17.66 7.60 29.61
C SER A 72 -19.08 8.13 29.85
N ARG A 73 -20.10 7.28 29.97
CA ARG A 73 -21.49 7.70 30.27
C ARG A 73 -21.86 7.50 31.75
N THR A 74 -21.18 8.21 32.64
CA THR A 74 -21.76 8.67 33.93
C THR A 74 -20.95 9.87 34.42
N HIS A 75 -21.03 11.00 33.75
CA HIS A 75 -20.86 12.28 34.43
C HIS A 75 -21.89 13.26 33.88
N THR A 76 -22.56 13.86 34.85
CA THR A 76 -23.70 14.76 34.82
C THR A 76 -23.53 15.97 33.91
N GLU A 77 -24.67 16.43 33.39
CA GLU A 77 -24.89 17.68 32.67
C GLU A 77 -24.44 18.89 33.49
N ALA A 78 -23.17 19.30 33.36
CA ALA A 78 -22.70 20.64 33.70
C ALA A 78 -21.23 20.80 33.29
N ASP A 79 -20.95 21.12 32.02
CA ASP A 79 -19.89 22.09 31.73
C ASP A 79 -19.98 22.56 30.27
N LEU A 80 -20.47 23.79 30.12
CA LEU A 80 -20.27 24.62 28.94
C LEU A 80 -18.90 25.29 29.10
N GLN A 81 -18.11 25.30 28.02
CA GLN A 81 -16.84 26.03 27.81
C GLN A 81 -15.54 25.22 27.99
N GLN A 82 -15.15 24.42 27.00
CA GLN A 82 -13.73 24.20 26.71
C GLN A 82 -13.48 24.23 25.19
N GLY A 83 -12.51 25.06 24.79
CA GLY A 83 -12.15 25.39 23.41
C GLY A 83 -11.49 24.27 22.61
N PRO A 84 -10.84 24.59 21.46
CA PRO A 84 -10.48 23.61 20.41
C PRO A 84 -9.28 22.69 20.74
N GLU A 85 -8.92 22.55 22.01
CA GLU A 85 -7.80 21.71 22.49
C GLU A 85 -8.12 20.20 22.53
N ALA A 86 -9.39 19.81 22.37
CA ALA A 86 -9.81 18.40 22.49
C ALA A 86 -9.51 17.51 21.27
N ARG A 87 -8.92 18.05 20.18
CA ARG A 87 -8.59 17.25 18.98
C ARG A 87 -7.24 16.52 19.03
N LEU A 88 -6.40 16.74 20.04
CA LEU A 88 -5.06 16.14 20.10
C LEU A 88 -4.96 14.80 20.84
N ARG A 89 -6.06 14.24 21.37
CA ARG A 89 -5.99 12.98 22.14
C ARG A 89 -6.12 11.68 21.34
N ILE A 90 -6.31 11.74 20.03
CA ILE A 90 -6.34 10.54 19.16
C ILE A 90 -4.92 10.18 18.65
N GLY A 91 -3.96 11.11 18.69
CA GLY A 91 -2.59 10.88 18.20
C GLY A 91 -1.64 10.17 19.17
N SER A 92 -2.01 9.98 20.44
CA SER A 92 -1.06 9.62 21.51
C SER A 92 -0.81 8.11 21.72
N LEU A 93 -1.21 7.24 20.79
CA LEU A 93 -0.91 5.79 20.90
C LEU A 93 -0.06 5.22 19.75
N VAL A 94 0.25 6.00 18.72
CA VAL A 94 1.30 5.64 17.76
C VAL A 94 2.61 6.18 18.29
N SER A 95 3.32 5.34 19.03
CA SER A 95 4.68 5.56 19.54
C SER A 95 5.46 6.56 18.68
N SER A 96 5.86 7.69 19.24
CA SER A 96 6.63 8.78 18.61
C SER A 96 7.78 8.28 17.70
N LYS A 97 8.36 7.11 18.01
CA LYS A 97 9.39 6.41 17.20
C LYS A 97 8.91 5.89 15.83
N LYS A 98 7.64 5.51 15.67
CA LYS A 98 7.05 5.07 14.39
C LYS A 98 6.69 6.26 13.51
N LEU A 99 6.17 7.34 14.11
CA LEU A 99 5.93 8.61 13.42
C LEU A 99 7.24 9.21 12.90
N ALA A 100 8.30 9.25 13.72
CA ALA A 100 9.63 9.70 13.29
C ALA A 100 10.25 8.88 12.14
N LYS A 101 9.89 7.59 12.02
CA LYS A 101 10.32 6.73 10.90
C LYS A 101 9.52 7.01 9.63
N LEU A 102 8.22 7.24 9.74
CA LEU A 102 7.36 7.63 8.60
C LEU A 102 7.78 8.99 8.02
N THR A 103 8.09 9.97 8.87
CA THR A 103 8.64 11.27 8.43
C THR A 103 9.98 11.12 7.70
N LYS A 104 10.79 10.12 8.07
CA LYS A 104 12.09 9.83 7.42
C LYS A 104 11.95 9.24 6.01
N PHE A 105 10.84 8.56 5.71
CA PHE A 105 10.58 7.97 4.38
C PHE A 105 9.84 8.91 3.43
N PHE A 106 9.01 9.80 3.97
CA PHE A 106 8.20 10.70 3.18
C PHE A 106 8.75 12.14 3.15
N GLY A 107 9.80 12.46 3.90
CA GLY A 107 10.24 13.84 4.06
C GLY A 107 9.14 14.70 4.71
N ASP A 108 9.26 16.02 4.62
CA ASP A 108 8.22 16.93 5.13
C ASP A 108 6.95 16.91 4.26
N THR A 109 6.99 16.34 3.05
CA THR A 109 5.88 16.36 2.08
C THR A 109 5.47 14.94 1.68
N PRO A 110 4.24 14.48 1.94
CA PRO A 110 3.81 13.17 1.46
C PRO A 110 3.88 13.13 -0.08
N PRO A 111 4.67 12.21 -0.68
CA PRO A 111 4.92 12.18 -2.13
C PRO A 111 3.63 12.01 -2.94
N VAL A 112 2.59 11.47 -2.31
CA VAL A 112 1.27 11.26 -2.88
C VAL A 112 0.52 12.58 -3.14
N LEU A 113 0.64 13.56 -2.23
CA LEU A 113 0.00 14.87 -2.44
C LEU A 113 0.69 15.64 -3.57
N GLN A 114 2.02 15.54 -3.65
CA GLN A 114 2.79 16.13 -4.74
C GLN A 114 2.38 15.54 -6.09
N GLN A 115 2.30 14.20 -6.19
CA GLN A 115 1.87 13.52 -7.42
C GLN A 115 0.42 13.86 -7.81
N PHE A 116 -0.46 14.07 -6.82
CA PHE A 116 -1.83 14.51 -7.09
C PHE A 116 -1.88 15.91 -7.71
N LEU A 117 -1.14 16.86 -7.14
CA LEU A 117 -1.11 18.23 -7.64
C LEU A 117 -0.35 18.35 -8.96
N GLU A 118 0.70 17.57 -9.18
CA GLU A 118 1.41 17.44 -10.46
C GLU A 118 0.47 16.99 -11.58
N LYS A 119 -0.40 15.99 -11.33
CA LYS A 119 -1.44 15.58 -12.30
C LYS A 119 -2.42 16.69 -12.66
N LEU A 120 -2.61 17.68 -11.78
CA LEU A 120 -3.47 18.83 -12.01
C LEU A 120 -2.70 20.05 -12.56
N GLY A 121 -1.37 20.00 -12.59
CA GLY A 121 -0.50 21.15 -12.93
C GLY A 121 -0.38 22.20 -11.81
N TYR A 122 -0.63 21.83 -10.55
CA TYR A 122 -0.73 22.72 -9.39
C TYR A 122 0.39 22.52 -8.36
N GLU A 123 1.59 22.13 -8.81
CA GLU A 123 2.74 21.84 -7.95
C GLU A 123 3.16 23.02 -7.07
N GLU A 124 2.97 24.25 -7.56
CA GLU A 124 3.26 25.49 -6.82
C GLU A 124 2.51 25.61 -5.48
N HIS A 125 1.37 24.93 -5.33
CA HIS A 125 0.57 24.99 -4.10
C HIS A 125 0.92 23.88 -3.10
N VAL A 126 1.79 22.94 -3.45
CA VAL A 126 2.23 21.84 -2.57
C VAL A 126 2.79 22.40 -1.26
N GLY A 127 3.71 23.36 -1.32
CA GLY A 127 4.32 23.96 -0.13
C GLY A 127 3.36 24.81 0.71
N LYS A 128 2.23 25.24 0.15
CA LYS A 128 1.19 25.98 0.90
C LYS A 128 0.30 25.01 1.68
N LEU A 129 -0.12 23.93 1.04
CA LEU A 129 -0.91 22.86 1.66
C LEU A 129 -0.13 22.13 2.75
N GLN A 130 1.15 21.90 2.50
CA GLN A 130 2.06 21.29 3.47
C GLN A 130 2.20 22.12 4.76
N ARG A 131 2.39 23.44 4.64
CA ARG A 131 2.45 24.34 5.80
C ARG A 131 1.17 24.34 6.62
N ALA A 132 0.04 24.05 5.98
CA ALA A 132 -1.25 23.89 6.64
C ALA A 132 -1.49 22.47 7.18
N GLY A 133 -0.53 21.54 7.03
CA GLY A 133 -0.65 20.15 7.47
C GLY A 133 -1.66 19.34 6.66
N ILE A 134 -2.02 19.80 5.46
CA ILE A 134 -3.04 19.20 4.62
C ILE A 134 -2.41 18.09 3.79
N GLY A 135 -2.79 16.85 4.06
CA GLY A 135 -2.44 15.68 3.25
C GLY A 135 -3.54 15.30 2.25
N LEU A 136 -3.25 14.33 1.38
CA LEU A 136 -4.26 13.77 0.48
C LEU A 136 -5.51 13.21 1.20
N PRO A 137 -5.44 12.51 2.36
CA PRO A 137 -6.66 12.02 3.03
C PRO A 137 -7.50 13.15 3.62
N GLU A 138 -6.90 14.30 3.93
CA GLU A 138 -7.62 15.46 4.47
C GLU A 138 -8.24 16.32 3.36
N LEU A 139 -7.75 16.19 2.12
CA LEU A 139 -8.16 17.00 0.96
C LEU A 139 -9.67 16.92 0.65
N PRO A 140 -10.35 15.75 0.71
CA PRO A 140 -11.80 15.65 0.54
C PRO A 140 -12.61 16.30 1.67
N HIS A 141 -11.99 16.54 2.81
CA HIS A 141 -12.65 17.09 4.01
C HIS A 141 -12.44 18.60 4.17
N ILE A 142 -11.70 19.21 3.26
CA ILE A 142 -11.37 20.64 3.26
C ILE A 142 -12.44 21.43 2.51
N THR A 143 -12.73 22.63 3.02
CA THR A 143 -13.67 23.55 2.40
C THR A 143 -12.98 24.58 1.51
N ASP A 144 -13.74 25.23 0.63
CA ASP A 144 -13.19 26.28 -0.25
C ASP A 144 -12.57 27.43 0.55
N GLU A 145 -13.14 27.76 1.70
CA GLU A 145 -12.66 28.84 2.58
C GLU A 145 -11.27 28.53 3.14
N GLN A 146 -10.99 27.27 3.48
CA GLN A 146 -9.67 26.86 3.96
C GLN A 146 -8.62 26.95 2.86
N LEU A 147 -8.95 26.57 1.62
CA LEU A 147 -8.06 26.75 0.46
C LEU A 147 -7.91 28.23 0.09
N GLN A 148 -8.93 29.06 0.33
CA GLN A 148 -8.87 30.51 0.13
C GLN A 148 -7.90 31.18 1.11
N GLN A 149 -7.88 30.74 2.37
CA GLN A 149 -6.90 31.21 3.37
C GLN A 149 -5.46 30.95 2.94
N LEU A 150 -5.22 29.88 2.17
CA LEU A 150 -3.91 29.55 1.58
C LEU A 150 -3.57 30.35 0.32
N ARG A 151 -4.37 31.35 -0.05
CA ARG A 151 -4.16 32.18 -1.24
C ARG A 151 -4.10 31.34 -2.53
N ILE A 152 -4.95 30.33 -2.63
CA ILE A 152 -5.11 29.54 -3.85
C ILE A 152 -6.23 30.19 -4.70
N PRO A 153 -6.02 30.45 -6.01
CA PRO A 153 -7.03 31.05 -6.88
C PRO A 153 -8.29 30.20 -7.01
N LEU A 154 -9.45 30.84 -7.17
CA LEU A 154 -10.77 30.20 -7.15
C LEU A 154 -10.90 29.01 -8.11
N GLY A 155 -10.40 29.13 -9.34
CA GLY A 155 -10.41 28.03 -10.32
C GLY A 155 -9.60 26.80 -9.87
N HIS A 156 -8.42 27.03 -9.29
CA HIS A 156 -7.58 25.93 -8.79
C HIS A 156 -8.25 25.24 -7.59
N ARG A 157 -8.86 26.01 -6.68
CA ARG A 157 -9.58 25.44 -5.52
C ARG A 157 -10.72 24.53 -5.95
N ALA A 158 -11.58 25.02 -6.85
CA ALA A 158 -12.70 24.24 -7.36
C ALA A 158 -12.23 22.94 -8.04
N ARG A 159 -11.14 23.01 -8.82
CA ARG A 159 -10.56 21.84 -9.49
C ARG A 159 -9.97 20.83 -8.50
N ILE A 160 -9.23 21.30 -7.50
CA ILE A 160 -8.65 20.45 -6.45
C ILE A 160 -9.74 19.74 -5.65
N LEU A 161 -10.78 20.46 -5.21
CA LEU A 161 -11.89 19.90 -4.44
C LEU A 161 -12.70 18.87 -5.25
N TYR A 162 -12.96 19.15 -6.53
CA TYR A 162 -13.66 18.24 -7.41
C TYR A 162 -12.91 16.89 -7.57
N GLU A 163 -11.61 16.95 -7.86
CA GLU A 163 -10.80 15.75 -8.06
C GLU A 163 -10.56 15.00 -6.73
N ALA A 164 -10.43 15.72 -5.61
CA ALA A 164 -10.36 15.11 -4.28
C ALA A 164 -11.65 14.33 -3.93
N ARG A 165 -12.82 14.91 -4.22
CA ARG A 165 -14.11 14.23 -4.01
C ARG A 165 -14.26 13.01 -4.90
N LYS A 166 -13.83 13.09 -6.16
CA LYS A 166 -13.82 11.95 -7.08
C LYS A 166 -12.94 10.80 -6.59
N LEU A 167 -11.77 11.09 -6.03
CA LEU A 167 -10.91 10.07 -5.43
C LEU A 167 -11.59 9.34 -4.26
N SER A 168 -12.38 10.06 -3.45
CA SER A 168 -13.08 9.46 -2.30
C SER A 168 -14.25 8.54 -2.68
N SER A 169 -14.81 8.68 -3.89
CA SER A 169 -15.91 7.83 -4.36
C SER A 169 -15.45 6.52 -5.00
N ASP A 170 -14.19 6.42 -5.40
CA ASP A 170 -13.62 5.27 -6.12
C ASP A 170 -12.98 4.23 -5.18
N THR A 171 -13.02 4.46 -3.85
CA THR A 171 -12.46 3.57 -2.81
C THR A 171 -13.57 2.85 -2.05
#